data_AF-A0A9E7HLS2-F1
#
_entry.id   AF-A0A9E7HLS2-F1
#
_cell.length_a   1.000
_cell.length_b   1.000
_cell.length_c   1.000
_cell.angle_alpha   90.00
_cell.angle_beta   90.00
_cell.angle_gamma   90.00
#
_symmetry.space_group_name_H-M   'P 1'
#
loop_
_entity.id
_entity.type
_entity.pdbx_description
1 polymer ?
#
loop_
_entity_poly.entity_id
_entity_poly.type
_entity_poly.pdbx_seq_one_letter_code
_entity_poly.pdbx_strand_id
1 'polypeptide(L)'
;MKELGIRRTIDSVIIGYAKGKITCFFGDLDNIMDVVPGDMVVNAMMATMAAHSGQQAELVYHMSSSVRNPVTYATLEHCGFRYFLANPRVGRDGSVMPTKKLRFIKSMVVFRVFMTLRYKLPLEVMHLVNLLSCGLLARGYNELNRKYNFMIFDDLNMERLRMAMKKDDAEARMFDFDPKHIDWEDYFCSIHIPGVMKYAFK
;
A
#
# COMPACT_ATOMS: atom_id res chain seq x y z
N MET A 1 12.66 -4.39 -12.18
CA MET A 1 12.01 -4.83 -10.92
C MET A 1 11.78 -3.73 -9.89
N LYS A 2 12.74 -2.83 -9.59
CA LYS A 2 12.57 -1.77 -8.56
C LYS A 2 11.29 -0.92 -8.68
N GLU A 3 10.89 -0.51 -9.89
CA GLU A 3 9.67 0.29 -10.07
C GLU A 3 8.35 -0.49 -9.94
N LEU A 4 8.37 -1.80 -10.20
CA LEU A 4 7.16 -2.63 -10.21
C LEU A 4 6.68 -2.97 -8.80
N GLY A 5 7.61 -3.23 -7.86
CA GLY A 5 7.28 -3.47 -6.45
C GLY A 5 6.66 -2.25 -5.78
N ILE A 6 7.29 -1.08 -5.94
CA ILE A 6 6.87 0.19 -5.30
C ILE A 6 5.46 0.62 -5.72
N ARG A 7 5.03 0.29 -6.95
CA ARG A 7 3.72 0.72 -7.48
C ARG A 7 2.54 -0.15 -7.02
N ARG A 8 2.77 -1.32 -6.43
CA ARG A 8 1.71 -2.30 -6.12
C ARG A 8 1.67 -2.75 -4.65
N THR A 9 2.60 -2.28 -3.82
CA THR A 9 2.64 -2.55 -2.37
C THR A 9 2.12 -1.36 -1.56
N ILE A 10 2.02 -1.56 -0.25
CA ILE A 10 1.76 -0.51 0.75
C ILE A 10 2.72 0.70 0.64
N ASP A 11 3.92 0.48 0.08
CA ASP A 11 4.93 1.52 -0.19
C ASP A 11 4.36 2.65 -1.06
N SER A 12 3.47 2.32 -2.00
CA SER A 12 2.79 3.31 -2.84
C SER A 12 1.98 4.27 -1.97
N VAL A 13 1.22 3.76 -1.00
CA VAL A 13 0.42 4.58 -0.08
C VAL A 13 1.33 5.46 0.77
N ILE A 14 2.42 4.90 1.31
CA ILE A 14 3.41 5.62 2.12
C ILE A 14 4.06 6.74 1.30
N ILE A 15 4.52 6.47 0.07
CA ILE A 15 5.15 7.46 -0.81
C ILE A 15 4.14 8.51 -1.28
N GLY A 16 2.92 8.11 -1.61
CA GLY A 16 1.85 9.01 -2.03
C GLY A 16 1.47 9.99 -0.91
N TYR A 17 1.38 9.49 0.33
CA TYR A 17 1.19 10.30 1.51
C TYR A 17 2.41 11.20 1.76
N ALA A 18 3.63 10.67 1.68
CA ALA A 18 4.88 11.40 1.85
C ALA A 18 4.97 12.57 0.85
N LYS A 19 4.55 12.39 -0.40
CA LYS A 19 4.50 13.46 -1.42
C LYS A 19 3.30 14.41 -1.29
N GLY A 20 2.44 14.24 -0.27
CA GLY A 20 1.20 15.01 -0.09
C GLY A 20 0.16 14.79 -1.19
N LYS A 21 0.29 13.70 -1.96
CA LYS A 21 -0.62 13.37 -3.06
C LYS A 21 -1.82 12.55 -2.59
N ILE A 22 -1.63 11.72 -1.55
CA ILE A 22 -2.71 11.02 -0.88
C ILE A 22 -3.13 11.82 0.35
N THR A 23 -4.43 12.12 0.42
CA THR A 23 -5.06 12.78 1.58
C THR A 23 -6.22 11.98 2.17
N CYS A 24 -6.71 10.96 1.45
CA CYS A 24 -7.66 9.98 1.92
C CYS A 24 -7.37 8.61 1.33
N PHE A 25 -7.83 7.56 1.99
CA PHE A 25 -7.70 6.17 1.56
C PHE A 25 -9.02 5.42 1.77
N PHE A 26 -9.34 4.50 0.87
CA PHE A 26 -10.48 3.61 1.05
C PHE A 26 -10.07 2.47 1.98
N GLY A 27 -10.78 2.31 3.08
CA GLY A 27 -10.48 1.27 4.06
C GLY A 27 -11.11 1.55 5.41
N ASP A 28 -11.15 0.51 6.22
CA ASP A 28 -11.46 0.61 7.64
C ASP A 28 -10.16 0.50 8.43
N LEU A 29 -9.95 1.43 9.37
CA LEU A 29 -8.78 1.41 10.26
C LEU A 29 -8.78 0.15 11.13
N ASP A 30 -9.96 -0.38 11.44
CA ASP A 30 -10.15 -1.55 12.28
C ASP A 30 -9.93 -2.86 11.51
N ASN A 31 -9.85 -2.80 10.17
CA ASN A 31 -9.61 -4.00 9.37
C ASN A 31 -8.18 -4.51 9.52
N ILE A 32 -8.08 -5.84 9.61
CA ILE A 32 -6.82 -6.57 9.58
C ILE A 32 -6.26 -6.48 8.16
N MET A 33 -4.99 -6.13 8.07
CA MET A 33 -4.20 -6.06 6.86
C MET A 33 -3.33 -7.30 6.78
N ASP A 34 -3.43 -8.05 5.68
CA ASP A 34 -2.55 -9.20 5.48
C ASP A 34 -1.22 -8.75 4.87
N VAL A 35 -0.19 -8.65 5.72
CA VAL A 35 1.15 -8.23 5.31
C VAL A 35 2.18 -9.22 5.81
N VAL A 36 3.11 -9.60 4.94
CA VAL A 36 4.25 -10.45 5.30
C VAL A 36 5.52 -9.76 4.79
N PRO A 37 6.53 -9.54 5.65
CA PRO A 37 7.82 -9.03 5.23
C PRO A 37 8.46 -9.91 4.14
N GLY A 38 9.13 -9.29 3.17
CA GLY A 38 9.67 -10.01 2.02
C GLY A 38 10.76 -11.02 2.38
N ASP A 39 11.56 -10.75 3.41
CA ASP A 39 12.55 -11.66 3.99
C ASP A 39 11.90 -12.92 4.58
N MET A 40 10.76 -12.77 5.26
CA MET A 40 9.99 -13.92 5.74
C MET A 40 9.46 -14.78 4.59
N VAL A 41 8.99 -14.16 3.50
CA VAL A 41 8.58 -14.89 2.30
C VAL A 41 9.73 -15.71 1.72
N VAL A 42 10.93 -15.12 1.63
CA VAL A 42 12.14 -15.83 1.15
C VAL A 42 12.50 -16.98 2.09
N ASN A 43 12.47 -16.77 3.41
CA ASN A 43 12.74 -17.82 4.39
C ASN A 43 11.74 -18.99 4.27
N ALA A 44 10.45 -18.69 4.08
CA ALA A 44 9.42 -19.70 3.87
C ALA A 44 9.65 -20.48 2.56
N MET A 45 10.04 -19.82 1.47
CA MET A 45 10.40 -20.49 0.21
C MET A 45 11.58 -21.44 0.40
N MET A 46 12.65 -21.00 1.05
CA MET A 46 13.82 -21.86 1.32
C MET A 46 13.46 -23.06 2.20
N ALA A 47 12.67 -22.85 3.25
CA ALA A 47 12.21 -23.92 4.13
C ALA A 47 11.36 -24.95 3.37
N THR A 48 10.47 -24.48 2.49
CA THR A 48 9.64 -25.33 1.64
C THR A 48 10.51 -26.18 0.69
N MET A 49 11.49 -25.56 0.02
CA MET A 49 12.42 -26.28 -0.87
C MET A 49 13.22 -27.36 -0.14
N ALA A 50 13.68 -27.08 1.08
CA ALA A 50 14.43 -28.03 1.88
C ALA A 50 13.54 -29.20 2.36
N ALA A 51 12.31 -28.90 2.82
CA ALA A 51 11.39 -29.90 3.34
C ALA A 51 10.93 -30.92 2.27
N HIS A 52 10.81 -30.49 1.02
CA HIS A 52 10.34 -31.34 -0.09
C HIS A 52 11.47 -31.82 -1.00
N SER A 53 12.73 -31.72 -0.55
CA SER A 53 13.87 -32.19 -1.33
C SER A 53 13.76 -33.70 -1.56
N GLY A 54 13.64 -34.11 -2.84
CA GLY A 54 13.52 -35.51 -3.23
C GLY A 54 12.12 -36.11 -3.16
N GLN A 55 11.09 -35.31 -2.85
CA GLN A 55 9.69 -35.74 -2.88
C GLN A 55 8.96 -35.11 -4.06
N GLN A 56 8.15 -35.89 -4.77
CA GLN A 56 7.15 -35.39 -5.72
C GLN A 56 5.87 -35.05 -4.95
N ALA A 57 5.86 -33.92 -4.27
CA ALA A 57 4.70 -33.43 -3.52
C ALA A 57 4.21 -32.11 -4.12
N GLU A 58 2.94 -32.07 -4.52
CA GLU A 58 2.25 -30.86 -4.96
C GLU A 58 1.49 -30.24 -3.78
N LEU A 59 2.22 -29.56 -2.89
CA LEU A 59 1.65 -28.90 -1.71
C LEU A 59 1.63 -27.38 -1.90
N VAL A 60 0.52 -26.74 -1.57
CA VAL A 60 0.34 -25.28 -1.64
C VAL A 60 0.46 -24.69 -0.24
N TYR A 61 1.43 -23.79 -0.05
CA TYR A 61 1.65 -23.10 1.22
C TYR A 61 1.14 -21.66 1.16
N HIS A 62 0.19 -21.32 2.02
CA HIS A 62 -0.28 -19.94 2.17
C HIS A 62 0.51 -19.25 3.28
N MET A 63 1.28 -18.22 2.94
CA MET A 63 1.96 -17.38 3.92
C MET A 63 1.14 -16.12 4.20
N SER A 64 0.62 -16.02 5.42
CA SER A 64 -0.26 -14.92 5.87
C SER A 64 0.05 -14.56 7.32
N SER A 65 -0.08 -13.29 7.67
CA SER A 65 0.03 -12.82 9.06
C SER A 65 -1.32 -12.72 9.77
N SER A 66 -2.41 -12.58 9.01
CA SER A 66 -3.72 -12.16 9.50
C SER A 66 -4.33 -13.02 10.62
N VAL A 67 -4.06 -14.33 10.64
CA VAL A 67 -4.59 -15.23 11.67
C VAL A 67 -3.66 -15.33 12.88
N ARG A 68 -2.35 -15.35 12.64
CA ARG A 68 -1.36 -15.65 13.71
C ARG A 68 -0.82 -14.41 14.39
N ASN A 69 -0.65 -13.31 13.67
CA ASN A 69 -0.29 -12.01 14.22
C ASN A 69 -0.96 -10.88 13.43
N PRO A 70 -2.25 -10.64 13.66
CA PRO A 70 -3.01 -9.63 12.92
C PRO A 70 -2.44 -8.24 13.16
N VAL A 71 -2.36 -7.45 12.10
CA VAL A 71 -2.06 -6.02 12.17
C VAL A 71 -3.16 -5.23 11.49
N THR A 72 -3.51 -4.07 12.05
CA THR A 72 -4.59 -3.23 11.52
C THR A 72 -4.07 -2.06 10.71
N TYR A 73 -4.92 -1.47 9.87
CA TYR A 73 -4.60 -0.20 9.21
C TYR A 73 -4.39 0.95 10.20
N ALA A 74 -4.97 0.87 11.41
CA ALA A 74 -4.72 1.82 12.49
C ALA A 74 -3.25 1.84 12.92
N THR A 75 -2.61 0.68 13.07
CA THR A 75 -1.18 0.58 13.42
C THR A 75 -0.31 1.26 12.35
N LEU A 76 -0.60 1.01 11.07
CA LEU A 76 0.11 1.64 9.96
C LEU A 76 -0.10 3.17 9.94
N GLU A 77 -1.34 3.64 10.08
CA GLU A 77 -1.66 5.07 10.11
C GLU A 77 -0.94 5.77 11.26
N HIS A 78 -0.96 5.15 12.44
CA HIS A 78 -0.31 5.67 13.64
C HIS A 78 1.21 5.77 13.46
N CYS A 79 1.86 4.69 13.00
CA CYS A 79 3.30 4.70 12.75
C CYS A 79 3.68 5.71 11.66
N GLY A 80 2.92 5.76 10.57
CA GLY A 80 3.09 6.76 9.51
C GLY A 80 3.01 8.17 10.06
N PHE A 81 1.93 8.50 10.78
CA PHE A 81 1.72 9.82 11.35
C PHE A 81 2.85 10.22 12.32
N ARG A 82 3.24 9.33 13.23
CA ARG A 82 4.35 9.55 14.18
C ARG A 82 5.67 9.79 13.46
N TYR A 83 6.02 8.93 12.50
CA TYR A 83 7.27 9.06 11.74
C TYR A 83 7.34 10.40 11.01
N PHE A 84 6.27 10.81 10.31
CA PHE A 84 6.25 12.06 9.55
C PHE A 84 6.05 13.31 10.42
N LEU A 85 5.63 13.16 11.69
CA LEU A 85 5.64 14.25 12.66
C LEU A 85 7.07 14.49 13.17
N ALA A 86 7.80 13.42 13.49
CA ALA A 86 9.20 13.47 13.92
C ALA A 86 10.16 13.83 12.77
N ASN A 87 9.80 13.50 11.53
CA ASN A 87 10.58 13.79 10.32
C ASN A 87 9.75 14.64 9.35
N PRO A 88 9.60 15.96 9.60
CA PRO A 88 8.87 16.85 8.71
C PRO A 88 9.47 16.83 7.30
N ARG A 89 8.60 16.75 6.30
CA ARG A 89 9.00 16.71 4.90
C ARG A 89 9.10 18.12 4.36
N VAL A 90 10.05 18.37 3.48
CA VAL A 90 10.21 19.67 2.83
C VAL A 90 9.73 19.58 1.39
N GLY A 91 8.88 20.53 1.01
CA GLY A 91 8.37 20.70 -0.36
C GLY A 91 9.47 21.17 -1.30
N ARG A 92 9.16 21.17 -2.61
CA ARG A 92 10.11 21.65 -3.64
C ARG A 92 10.43 23.14 -3.54
N ASP A 93 9.55 23.88 -2.87
CA ASP A 93 9.65 25.30 -2.59
C ASP A 93 10.41 25.60 -1.28
N GLY A 94 10.94 24.57 -0.61
CA GLY A 94 11.62 24.72 0.68
C GLY A 94 10.67 24.85 1.87
N SER A 95 9.35 24.83 1.65
CA SER A 95 8.36 24.91 2.73
C SER A 95 8.21 23.57 3.46
N VAL A 96 8.00 23.59 4.78
CA VAL A 96 7.72 22.37 5.53
C VAL A 96 6.28 21.93 5.26
N MET A 97 6.11 20.72 4.76
CA MET A 97 4.81 20.14 4.50
C MET A 97 4.13 19.76 5.81
N PRO A 98 2.87 20.20 6.06
CA PRO A 98 2.17 19.85 7.27
C PRO A 98 1.83 18.36 7.30
N THR A 99 2.16 17.68 8.39
CA THR A 99 1.76 16.29 8.64
C THR A 99 0.33 16.27 9.14
N LYS A 100 -0.56 15.58 8.41
CA LYS A 100 -1.99 15.49 8.68
C LYS A 100 -2.41 14.03 8.70
N LYS A 101 -3.25 13.62 9.65
CA LYS A 101 -3.80 12.27 9.66
C LYS A 101 -4.49 11.94 8.34
N LEU A 102 -4.27 10.72 7.86
CA LEU A 102 -4.85 10.24 6.62
C LEU A 102 -6.33 9.94 6.85
N ARG A 103 -7.22 10.43 5.99
CA ARG A 103 -8.67 10.18 6.14
C ARG A 103 -9.04 8.81 5.58
N PHE A 104 -9.57 7.92 6.41
CA PHE A 104 -10.10 6.63 5.98
C PHE A 104 -11.61 6.73 5.69
N ILE A 105 -12.03 6.21 4.54
CA ILE A 105 -13.44 6.15 4.13
C ILE A 105 -13.84 4.68 4.00
N LYS A 106 -14.73 4.23 4.88
CA LYS A 106 -15.16 2.82 4.98
C LYS A 106 -16.08 2.37 3.84
N SER A 107 -16.92 3.27 3.32
CA SER A 107 -17.90 2.95 2.27
C SER A 107 -17.33 3.20 0.87
N MET A 108 -17.34 2.16 0.02
CA MET A 108 -16.89 2.26 -1.36
C MET A 108 -17.74 3.23 -2.18
N VAL A 109 -19.04 3.30 -1.89
CA VAL A 109 -19.96 4.25 -2.55
C VAL A 109 -19.57 5.68 -2.20
N VAL A 110 -19.40 5.97 -0.90
CA VAL A 110 -18.98 7.29 -0.43
C VAL A 110 -17.59 7.64 -0.97
N PHE A 111 -16.66 6.69 -0.97
CA PHE A 111 -15.32 6.86 -1.52
C PHE A 111 -15.36 7.21 -3.01
N ARG A 112 -16.13 6.47 -3.83
CA ARG A 112 -16.29 6.75 -5.27
C ARG A 112 -16.95 8.10 -5.53
N VAL A 113 -17.97 8.48 -4.76
CA VAL A 113 -18.61 9.80 -4.87
C VAL A 113 -17.59 10.89 -4.51
N PHE A 114 -16.89 10.76 -3.38
CA PHE A 114 -15.85 11.69 -2.96
C PHE A 114 -14.76 11.84 -4.03
N MET A 115 -14.25 10.72 -4.55
CA MET A 115 -13.24 10.71 -5.60
C MET A 115 -13.72 11.37 -6.90
N THR A 116 -14.98 11.13 -7.27
CA THR A 116 -15.61 11.75 -8.44
C THR A 116 -15.72 13.26 -8.27
N LEU A 117 -16.26 13.72 -7.14
CA LEU A 117 -16.49 15.14 -6.88
C LEU A 117 -15.17 15.90 -6.70
N ARG A 118 -14.21 15.34 -5.96
CA ARG A 118 -12.98 16.04 -5.57
C ARG A 118 -11.88 16.02 -6.63
N TYR A 119 -11.85 14.97 -7.47
CA TYR A 119 -10.76 14.75 -8.43
C TYR A 119 -11.24 14.57 -9.86
N LYS A 120 -12.24 13.73 -10.13
CA LYS A 120 -12.67 13.43 -11.51
C LYS A 120 -13.37 14.61 -12.19
N LEU A 121 -14.37 15.21 -11.55
CA LEU A 121 -15.11 16.34 -12.13
C LEU A 121 -14.21 17.55 -12.41
N PRO A 122 -13.36 18.02 -11.46
CA PRO A 122 -12.42 19.09 -11.76
C PRO A 122 -11.43 18.73 -12.88
N LEU A 123 -11.08 17.44 -13.02
CA LEU A 123 -10.20 16.96 -14.08
C LEU A 123 -10.84 17.06 -15.46
N GLU A 124 -12.09 16.63 -15.60
CA GLU A 124 -12.86 16.74 -16.85
C GLU A 124 -13.08 18.21 -17.24
N VAL A 125 -13.42 19.05 -16.27
CA VAL A 125 -13.54 20.51 -16.49
C VAL A 125 -12.20 21.07 -16.96
N MET A 126 -11.09 20.72 -16.30
CA MET A 126 -9.77 21.19 -16.67
C MET A 126 -9.33 20.66 -18.04
N HIS A 127 -9.73 19.44 -18.41
CA HIS A 127 -9.51 18.87 -19.73
C HIS A 127 -10.22 19.70 -20.81
N LEU A 128 -11.50 20.02 -20.60
CA LEU A 128 -12.29 20.84 -21.50
C LEU A 128 -11.70 22.24 -21.67
N VAL A 129 -11.34 22.90 -20.57
CA VAL A 129 -10.70 24.22 -20.62
C VAL A 129 -9.37 24.14 -21.33
N ASN A 130 -8.56 23.11 -21.07
CA ASN A 130 -7.27 22.91 -21.74
C ASN A 130 -7.41 22.70 -23.26
N LEU A 131 -8.47 22.02 -23.70
CA LEU A 131 -8.83 21.85 -25.11
C LEU A 131 -9.20 23.19 -25.75
N LEU A 132 -10.01 24.00 -25.06
CA LEU A 132 -10.43 25.32 -25.51
C LEU A 132 -9.28 26.35 -25.50
N SER A 133 -8.27 26.15 -24.64
CA SER A 133 -7.12 27.04 -24.48
C SER A 133 -5.85 26.53 -25.18
N CYS A 134 -5.97 25.66 -26.19
CA CYS A 134 -4.83 25.14 -26.98
C CYS A 134 -3.65 24.60 -26.14
N GLY A 135 -3.90 23.96 -24.99
CA GLY A 135 -2.85 23.30 -24.19
C GLY A 135 -2.23 24.15 -23.06
N LEU A 136 -2.65 25.40 -22.85
CA LEU A 136 -2.11 26.30 -21.80
C LEU A 136 -2.20 25.73 -20.37
N LEU A 137 -3.12 24.81 -20.09
CA LEU A 137 -3.36 24.22 -18.76
C LEU A 137 -2.91 22.76 -18.65
N ALA A 138 -2.16 22.25 -19.64
CA ALA A 138 -1.75 20.85 -19.70
C ALA A 138 -0.99 20.40 -18.44
N ARG A 139 -0.20 21.29 -17.83
CA ARG A 139 0.54 21.03 -16.59
C ARG A 139 -0.38 20.71 -15.41
N GLY A 140 -1.44 21.49 -15.21
CA GLY A 140 -2.38 21.28 -14.11
C GLY A 140 -3.28 20.07 -14.33
N TYR A 141 -3.69 19.83 -15.58
CA TYR A 141 -4.41 18.61 -15.97
C TYR A 141 -3.58 17.35 -15.66
N ASN A 142 -2.31 17.32 -16.07
CA ASN A 142 -1.41 16.20 -15.82
C ASN A 142 -1.19 15.96 -14.31
N GLU A 143 -1.10 17.03 -13.52
CA GLU A 143 -0.94 16.89 -12.07
C GLU A 143 -2.18 16.28 -11.41
N LEU A 144 -3.38 16.72 -11.81
CA LEU A 144 -4.65 16.24 -11.28
C LEU A 144 -4.96 14.81 -11.74
N ASN A 145 -4.69 14.49 -13.01
CA ASN A 145 -4.82 13.14 -13.56
C ASN A 145 -3.92 12.14 -12.81
N ARG A 146 -2.69 12.55 -12.48
CA ARG A 146 -1.78 11.73 -11.68
C ARG A 146 -2.30 11.50 -10.26
N LYS A 147 -2.97 12.47 -9.63
CA LYS A 147 -3.57 12.31 -8.30
C LYS A 147 -4.76 11.32 -8.35
N TYR A 148 -5.60 11.42 -9.37
CA TYR A 148 -6.74 10.52 -9.58
C TYR A 148 -6.29 9.06 -9.81
N ASN A 149 -5.35 8.82 -10.72
CA ASN A 149 -4.87 7.47 -11.03
C ASN A 149 -4.10 6.80 -9.88
N PHE A 150 -3.52 7.57 -8.95
CA PHE A 150 -2.81 7.01 -7.79
C PHE A 150 -3.74 6.39 -6.75
N MET A 151 -5.02 6.78 -6.75
CA MET A 151 -6.00 6.38 -5.73
C MET A 151 -6.91 5.25 -6.21
N ILE A 152 -6.74 4.78 -7.44
CA ILE A 152 -7.51 3.68 -8.02
C ILE A 152 -6.62 2.45 -8.04
N PHE A 153 -6.95 1.50 -7.18
CA PHE A 153 -6.38 0.17 -7.21
C PHE A 153 -7.36 -0.74 -7.97
N ASP A 154 -6.90 -1.33 -9.06
CA ASP A 154 -7.67 -2.30 -9.82
C ASP A 154 -7.55 -3.68 -9.16
N ASP A 155 -8.69 -4.20 -8.69
CA ASP A 155 -8.81 -5.49 -7.97
C ASP A 155 -9.28 -6.62 -8.90
N LEU A 156 -9.48 -6.34 -10.19
CA LEU A 156 -10.08 -7.29 -11.14
C LEU A 156 -9.25 -8.58 -11.31
N ASN A 157 -7.93 -8.48 -11.21
CA ASN A 157 -7.04 -9.65 -11.34
C ASN A 157 -6.99 -10.50 -10.07
N MET A 158 -7.19 -9.88 -8.89
CA MET A 158 -7.27 -10.57 -7.60
C MET A 158 -8.59 -11.31 -7.44
N GLU A 159 -9.71 -10.72 -7.89
CA GLU A 159 -11.02 -11.38 -7.89
C GLU A 159 -11.05 -12.60 -8.84
N ARG A 160 -10.40 -12.49 -10.01
CA ARG A 160 -10.22 -13.63 -10.94
C ARG A 160 -9.41 -14.78 -10.32
N LEU A 161 -8.38 -14.46 -9.53
CA LEU A 161 -7.56 -15.45 -8.84
C LEU A 161 -8.30 -16.08 -7.64
N ARG A 162 -9.07 -15.28 -6.89
CA ARG A 162 -9.89 -15.73 -5.75
C ARG A 162 -10.99 -16.71 -6.17
N MET A 163 -11.59 -16.50 -7.33
CA MET A 163 -12.56 -17.44 -7.93
C MET A 163 -11.92 -18.75 -8.38
N ALA A 164 -10.59 -18.79 -8.57
CA ALA A 164 -9.88 -19.97 -9.07
C ALA A 164 -9.30 -20.88 -7.97
N MET A 165 -9.16 -20.43 -6.71
CA MET A 165 -8.31 -21.10 -5.69
C MET A 165 -9.02 -21.71 -4.46
N LYS A 166 -10.28 -22.15 -4.54
CA LYS A 166 -10.90 -22.94 -3.45
C LYS A 166 -10.32 -24.38 -3.38
N LYS A 167 -9.26 -24.63 -2.59
CA LYS A 167 -8.97 -25.92 -1.88
C LYS A 167 -7.73 -25.90 -0.92
N ASP A 168 -8.00 -26.29 0.33
CA ASP A 168 -7.26 -26.84 1.50
C ASP A 168 -5.78 -26.58 1.87
N ASP A 169 -5.61 -26.07 3.12
CA ASP A 169 -4.88 -26.55 4.35
C ASP A 169 -3.70 -27.54 4.25
N ALA A 170 -2.76 -27.69 5.20
CA ALA A 170 -2.20 -27.00 6.39
C ALA A 170 -0.94 -27.85 6.75
N GLU A 171 0.25 -27.36 7.08
CA GLU A 171 0.77 -27.09 8.43
C GLU A 171 2.32 -27.01 8.33
N ALA A 172 2.99 -26.13 9.07
CA ALA A 172 4.45 -26.19 9.28
C ALA A 172 4.89 -25.45 10.56
N ARG A 173 5.76 -26.08 11.37
CA ARG A 173 6.55 -25.47 12.46
C ARG A 173 7.87 -26.23 12.64
N MET A 174 9.00 -25.68 12.18
CA MET A 174 10.33 -25.86 12.82
C MET A 174 11.46 -24.95 12.28
N PHE A 175 11.13 -23.84 11.62
CA PHE A 175 12.01 -22.69 11.48
C PHE A 175 11.19 -21.47 11.86
N ASP A 176 11.77 -20.52 12.58
CA ASP A 176 10.99 -19.42 13.12
C ASP A 176 10.65 -18.39 12.04
N PHE A 177 9.48 -18.61 11.43
CA PHE A 177 8.79 -17.70 10.53
C PHE A 177 7.41 -17.36 11.11
N ASP A 178 7.27 -17.42 12.44
CA ASP A 178 6.01 -17.07 13.10
C ASP A 178 5.85 -15.53 13.04
N PRO A 179 4.83 -15.02 12.33
CA PRO A 179 4.60 -13.59 12.31
C PRO A 179 4.36 -13.03 13.71
N LYS A 180 4.03 -13.84 14.73
CA LYS A 180 3.93 -13.44 16.15
C LYS A 180 5.17 -12.77 16.72
N HIS A 181 6.34 -13.05 16.17
CA HIS A 181 7.58 -12.41 16.62
C HIS A 181 7.82 -11.04 15.98
N ILE A 182 6.95 -10.61 15.06
CA ILE A 182 6.96 -9.24 14.54
C ILE A 182 6.28 -8.33 15.57
N ASP A 183 7.07 -7.44 16.15
CA ASP A 183 6.51 -6.21 16.71
C ASP A 183 6.13 -5.31 15.52
N TRP A 184 4.84 -5.24 15.22
CA TRP A 184 4.34 -4.47 14.10
C TRP A 184 4.57 -2.97 14.24
N GLU A 185 4.55 -2.45 15.47
CA GLU A 185 4.79 -1.04 15.70
C GLU A 185 6.25 -0.73 15.41
N ASP A 186 7.19 -1.51 15.96
CA ASP A 186 8.61 -1.35 15.67
C ASP A 186 8.92 -1.59 14.19
N TYR A 187 8.36 -2.64 13.58
CA TYR A 187 8.55 -2.94 12.17
C TYR A 187 8.13 -1.77 11.28
N PHE A 188 6.94 -1.20 11.48
CA PHE A 188 6.49 -0.08 10.65
C PHE A 188 7.25 1.20 10.95
N CYS A 189 7.36 1.56 12.23
CA CYS A 189 7.91 2.83 12.68
C CYS A 189 9.44 2.93 12.50
N SER A 190 10.17 1.86 12.79
CA SER A 190 11.64 1.85 12.86
C SER A 190 12.32 1.24 11.64
N ILE A 191 11.65 0.33 10.93
CA ILE A 191 12.26 -0.42 9.82
C ILE A 191 11.65 -0.03 8.48
N HIS A 192 10.35 -0.29 8.28
CA HIS A 192 9.69 -0.26 6.98
C HIS A 192 9.50 1.17 6.45
N ILE A 193 8.82 2.06 7.20
CA ILE A 193 8.60 3.45 6.74
C ILE A 193 9.93 4.18 6.54
N PRO A 194 10.91 4.14 7.47
CA PRO A 194 12.23 4.73 7.24
C PRO A 194 12.94 4.14 6.01
N GLY A 195 12.85 2.81 5.83
CA GLY A 195 13.40 2.11 4.66
C GLY A 195 12.80 2.59 3.34
N VAL A 196 11.47 2.68 3.25
CA VAL A 196 10.76 3.22 2.08
C VAL A 196 11.21 4.65 1.80
N MET A 197 11.33 5.49 2.83
CA MET A 197 11.79 6.87 2.67
C MET A 197 13.26 6.97 2.24
N LYS A 198 14.12 6.06 2.69
CA LYS A 198 15.55 6.06 2.32
C LYS A 198 15.79 5.53 0.91
N TYR A 199 15.08 4.47 0.50
CA TYR A 199 15.42 3.72 -0.71
C TYR A 199 14.44 3.92 -1.87
N ALA A 200 13.19 4.30 -1.60
CA ALA A 200 12.13 4.44 -2.60
C ALA A 200 11.62 5.87 -2.78
N PHE A 201 11.73 6.73 -1.77
CA PHE A 201 11.36 8.15 -1.87
C PHE A 201 12.46 8.95 -2.58
N LYS A 202 12.22 9.22 -3.87
CA LYS A 202 12.99 10.15 -4.72
C LYS A 202 12.15 11.37 -5.10
#